data_AF-M9RL92-F1
#
_entry.id   AF-M9RL92-F1
#
_cell.length_a   1.000
_cell.length_b   1.000
_cell.length_c   1.000
_cell.angle_alpha   90.00
_cell.angle_beta   90.00
_cell.angle_gamma   90.00
#
_symmetry.space_group_name_H-M   'P 1'
#
loop_
_entity.id
_entity.type
_entity.pdbx_description
1 polymer ?
#
loop_
_entity_poly.entity_id
_entity_poly.type
_entity_poly.pdbx_seq_one_letter_code
_entity_poly.pdbx_strand_id
1 'polypeptide(L)'
;MLTIDVLPHWKHEPEKHKEAVLVHDIAFGKKFLLTEYFDEWQESSKHLAQKTRDMQRRDVIEFCKEFRFASDATWHKVVKWVDTELLQKRGLSEATARRIISACRAYWKWLMRHRGLEDSSPFTDVVPNKKTGRSAKPKRKGFDVEDYRRLLAAASKNNKHLSDLIRLGAHTGCRIEELCSLKLDNVKPDRELLSNLVFEYCWSCGDLVGVCGFDSVFERDACDDFCEVVKAA
;
A
#
# COMPACT_ATOMS: atom_id res chain seq x y z
N MET A 1 11.79 63.38 49.40
CA MET A 1 12.51 62.36 48.60
C MET A 1 11.51 61.29 48.23
N LEU A 2 11.02 61.30 46.98
CA LEU A 2 10.20 60.22 46.44
C LEU A 2 11.12 59.33 45.61
N THR A 3 11.35 58.10 46.08
CA THR A 3 12.04 57.06 45.33
C THR A 3 11.14 56.63 44.17
N ILE A 4 11.59 56.89 42.95
CA ILE A 4 10.97 56.35 41.75
C ILE A 4 11.35 54.87 41.72
N ASP A 5 10.39 54.01 42.05
CA ASP A 5 10.51 52.57 41.85
C ASP A 5 10.68 52.31 40.36
N VAL A 6 11.87 51.85 39.99
CA VAL A 6 12.23 51.45 38.63
C VAL A 6 11.33 50.27 38.25
N LEU A 7 10.44 50.50 37.28
CA LEU A 7 9.61 49.48 36.65
C LEU A 7 10.46 48.23 36.31
N PRO A 8 9.94 47.01 36.58
CA PRO A 8 10.71 45.80 36.35
C PRO A 8 11.10 45.72 34.88
N HIS A 9 12.41 45.68 34.63
CA HIS A 9 12.99 45.34 33.33
C HIS A 9 12.27 44.09 32.79
N TRP A 10 11.45 44.28 31.76
CA TRP A 10 10.85 43.17 31.04
C TRP A 10 12.01 42.42 30.39
N LYS A 11 12.32 41.21 30.88
CA LYS A 11 13.28 40.36 30.20
C LYS A 11 12.64 39.95 28.88
N HIS A 12 13.16 40.48 27.79
CA HIS A 12 12.81 40.00 26.45
C HIS A 12 13.24 38.52 26.40
N GLU A 13 12.30 37.60 26.56
CA GLU A 13 12.50 36.17 26.35
C GLU A 13 12.18 35.85 24.89
N PRO A 14 13.18 35.86 23.99
CA PRO A 14 12.95 35.75 22.55
C PRO A 14 12.29 34.41 22.15
N GLU A 15 12.49 33.36 22.94
CA GLU A 15 11.92 32.03 22.73
C GLU A 15 10.39 32.03 22.88
N LYS A 16 9.87 32.57 23.99
CA LYS A 16 8.41 32.64 24.23
C LYS A 16 7.69 33.55 23.23
N HIS A 17 8.36 34.61 22.77
CA HIS A 17 7.81 35.49 21.75
C HIS A 17 7.66 34.76 20.39
N LYS A 18 8.64 33.94 20.00
CA LYS A 18 8.58 33.11 18.79
C LYS A 18 7.44 32.09 18.84
N GLU A 19 7.23 31.44 20.00
CA GLU A 19 6.12 30.49 20.17
C GLU A 19 4.75 31.18 20.11
N ALA A 20 4.59 32.35 20.75
CA ALA A 20 3.35 33.12 20.69
C ALA A 20 3.00 33.58 19.27
N VAL A 21 4.00 34.02 18.50
CA VAL A 21 3.84 34.36 17.08
C VAL A 21 3.49 33.12 16.25
N LEU A 22 4.09 31.96 16.54
CA LEU A 22 3.76 30.70 15.86
C LEU A 22 2.31 30.27 16.12
N VAL A 23 1.86 30.32 17.38
CA VAL A 23 0.47 29.97 17.75
C VAL A 23 -0.51 30.93 17.08
N HIS A 24 -0.20 32.23 17.07
CA HIS A 24 -0.96 33.23 16.34
C HIS A 24 -1.02 32.87 14.84
N ASP A 25 0.11 32.66 14.19
CA ASP A 25 0.13 32.37 12.74
C ASP A 25 -0.59 31.08 12.36
N ILE A 26 -0.61 30.07 13.24
CA ILE A 26 -1.43 28.86 13.06
C ILE A 26 -2.92 29.20 13.22
N ALA A 27 -3.30 29.89 14.30
CA ALA A 27 -4.69 30.25 14.58
C ALA A 27 -5.31 31.18 13.52
N PHE A 28 -4.49 32.05 12.91
CA PHE A 28 -4.89 32.96 11.85
C PHE A 28 -4.67 32.40 10.43
N GLY A 29 -4.36 31.10 10.30
CA GLY A 29 -4.28 30.42 8.99
C GLY A 29 -3.09 30.82 8.11
N LYS A 30 -2.10 31.53 8.67
CA LYS A 30 -0.87 31.94 7.96
C LYS A 30 0.13 30.80 7.83
N LYS A 31 0.05 29.79 8.69
CA LYS A 31 0.85 28.55 8.60
C LYS A 31 -0.06 27.34 8.69
N PHE A 32 0.04 26.49 7.67
CA PHE A 32 -0.79 25.30 7.54
C PHE A 32 -0.15 24.11 8.26
N LEU A 33 -0.75 23.63 9.34
CA LEU A 33 -0.27 22.48 10.10
C LEU A 33 -0.72 21.16 9.45
N LEU A 34 0.26 20.32 9.06
CA LEU A 34 -0.02 19.09 8.31
C LEU A 34 -0.69 17.98 9.14
N THR A 35 -0.72 18.10 10.46
CA THR A 35 -1.36 17.11 11.35
C THR A 35 -2.82 17.44 11.66
N GLU A 36 -3.25 18.69 11.48
CA GLU A 36 -4.54 19.19 11.98
C GLU A 36 -5.73 18.48 11.32
N TYR A 37 -5.71 18.37 9.99
CA TYR A 37 -6.83 17.84 9.21
C TYR A 37 -6.68 16.35 8.87
N PHE A 38 -5.84 15.64 9.62
CA PHE A 38 -5.50 14.26 9.30
C PHE A 38 -6.68 13.30 9.47
N ASP A 39 -7.40 13.40 10.58
CA ASP A 39 -8.55 12.52 10.86
C ASP A 39 -9.74 12.84 9.94
N GLU A 40 -9.94 14.11 9.58
CA GLU A 40 -10.96 14.52 8.61
C GLU A 40 -10.67 13.98 7.20
N TRP A 41 -9.41 13.94 6.79
CA TRP A 41 -9.02 13.31 5.54
C TRP A 41 -9.28 11.79 5.57
N GLN A 42 -9.00 11.12 6.69
CA GLN A 42 -9.28 9.69 6.87
C GLN A 42 -10.78 9.37 6.80
N GLU A 43 -11.61 10.26 7.33
CA GLU A 43 -13.07 10.18 7.25
C GLU A 43 -13.55 10.31 5.79
N SER A 44 -13.03 11.30 5.05
CA SER A 44 -13.38 11.49 3.63
C SER A 44 -12.95 10.31 2.74
N SER A 45 -11.96 9.53 3.19
CA SER A 45 -11.39 8.39 2.46
C SER A 45 -12.10 7.06 2.77
N LYS A 46 -13.22 7.06 3.49
CA LYS A 46 -13.98 5.84 3.88
C LYS A 46 -14.46 4.96 2.72
N HIS A 47 -14.60 5.53 1.53
CA HIS A 47 -14.95 4.79 0.31
C HIS A 47 -13.83 3.84 -0.14
N LEU A 48 -12.59 4.02 0.34
CA LEU A 48 -11.47 3.12 0.06
C LEU A 48 -11.48 1.91 1.00
N ALA A 49 -10.99 0.78 0.50
CA ALA A 49 -10.79 -0.42 1.31
C ALA A 49 -9.93 -0.12 2.55
N GLN A 50 -10.28 -0.71 3.70
CA GLN A 50 -9.64 -0.46 4.99
C GLN A 50 -8.11 -0.65 4.95
N LYS A 51 -7.64 -1.73 4.30
CA LYS A 51 -6.20 -2.02 4.08
C LYS A 51 -5.46 -0.87 3.39
N THR A 52 -6.11 -0.25 2.39
CA THR A 52 -5.55 0.89 1.64
C THR A 52 -5.54 2.15 2.50
N ARG A 53 -6.60 2.40 3.26
CA ARG A 53 -6.69 3.54 4.19
C ARG A 53 -5.61 3.47 5.26
N ASP A 54 -5.45 2.33 5.92
CA ASP A 54 -4.45 2.14 6.98
C ASP A 54 -3.02 2.27 6.44
N MET A 55 -2.79 1.79 5.22
CA MET A 55 -1.53 1.96 4.52
C MET A 55 -1.24 3.46 4.25
N GLN A 56 -2.19 4.18 3.65
CA GLN A 56 -2.04 5.62 3.40
C GLN A 56 -1.92 6.42 4.69
N ARG A 57 -2.65 6.04 5.74
CA ARG A 57 -2.60 6.63 7.09
C ARG A 57 -1.16 6.60 7.61
N ARG A 58 -0.52 5.42 7.59
CA ARG A 58 0.87 5.26 8.06
C ARG A 58 1.85 6.11 7.27
N ASP A 59 1.76 6.09 5.94
CA ASP A 59 2.68 6.83 5.08
C ASP A 59 2.59 8.35 5.31
N VAL A 60 1.36 8.88 5.43
CA VAL A 60 1.14 10.32 5.64
C VAL A 60 1.52 10.75 7.06
N ILE A 61 1.27 9.92 8.07
CA ILE A 61 1.77 10.21 9.44
C ILE A 61 3.29 10.34 9.43
N GLU A 62 4.00 9.50 8.69
CA GLU A 62 5.45 9.58 8.58
C GLU A 62 5.89 10.90 7.93
N PHE A 63 5.21 11.31 6.85
CA PHE A 63 5.45 12.60 6.22
C PHE A 63 5.20 13.78 7.18
N CYS A 64 4.09 13.76 7.94
CA CYS A 64 3.78 14.83 8.90
C CYS A 64 4.73 14.84 10.12
N LYS A 65 5.44 13.74 10.42
CA LYS A 65 6.50 13.72 11.44
C LYS A 65 7.77 14.43 10.97
N GLU A 66 8.09 14.31 9.69
CA GLU A 66 9.23 15.00 9.09
C GLU A 66 8.92 16.48 8.85
N PHE A 67 7.72 16.77 8.34
CA PHE A 67 7.29 18.11 7.99
C PHE A 67 6.12 18.54 8.86
N ARG A 68 6.38 19.49 9.77
CA ARG A 68 5.33 20.04 10.64
C ARG A 68 4.36 20.93 9.87
N PHE A 69 4.89 21.84 9.04
CA PHE A 69 4.09 22.79 8.26
C PHE A 69 4.17 22.50 6.76
N ALA A 70 3.12 22.85 6.02
CA ALA A 70 3.12 22.73 4.56
C ALA A 70 4.25 23.55 3.91
N SER A 71 4.50 24.76 4.42
CA SER A 71 5.60 25.62 3.95
C SER A 71 7.00 25.05 4.19
N ASP A 72 7.16 24.14 5.16
CA ASP A 72 8.43 23.44 5.37
C ASP A 72 8.68 22.34 4.33
N ALA A 73 7.61 21.79 3.74
CA ALA A 73 7.68 20.72 2.75
C ALA A 73 8.04 21.27 1.35
N THR A 74 9.13 22.03 1.25
CA THR A 74 9.65 22.47 -0.06
C THR A 74 10.14 21.28 -0.89
N TRP A 75 10.09 21.40 -2.22
CA TRP A 75 10.53 20.35 -3.14
C TRP A 75 11.92 19.78 -2.80
N HIS A 76 12.92 20.64 -2.57
CA HIS A 76 14.29 20.21 -2.23
C HIS A 76 14.37 19.41 -0.93
N LYS A 77 13.60 19.82 0.09
CA LYS A 77 13.56 19.09 1.37
C LYS A 77 12.85 17.74 1.22
N VAL A 78 11.80 17.67 0.40
CA VAL A 78 11.10 16.40 0.11
C VAL A 78 12.00 15.45 -0.67
N VAL A 79 12.73 15.92 -1.68
CA VAL A 79 13.73 15.10 -2.41
C VAL A 79 14.79 14.58 -1.44
N LYS A 80 15.34 15.46 -0.59
CA LYS A 80 16.33 15.07 0.42
C LYS A 80 15.78 13.99 1.34
N TRP A 81 14.57 14.16 1.85
CA TRP A 81 13.91 13.17 2.71
C TRP A 81 13.74 11.81 2.01
N VAL A 82 13.32 11.81 0.74
CA VAL A 82 13.20 10.58 -0.06
C VAL A 82 14.57 9.89 -0.20
N ASP A 83 15.60 10.62 -0.59
CA ASP A 83 16.92 10.05 -0.84
C ASP A 83 17.59 9.55 0.44
N THR A 84 17.60 10.35 1.51
CA THR A 84 18.32 10.02 2.74
C THR A 84 17.54 9.06 3.63
N GLU A 85 16.28 9.36 3.92
CA GLU A 85 15.50 8.58 4.90
C GLU A 85 14.85 7.36 4.26
N LEU A 86 14.19 7.51 3.12
CA LEU A 86 13.45 6.39 2.51
C LEU A 86 14.38 5.43 1.77
N LEU A 87 15.29 5.93 0.92
CA LEU A 87 16.12 5.08 0.06
C LEU A 87 17.40 4.62 0.76
N GLN A 88 18.20 5.52 1.33
CA GLN A 88 19.50 5.16 1.91
C GLN A 88 19.36 4.47 3.27
N LYS A 89 18.70 5.12 4.23
CA LYS A 89 18.65 4.65 5.62
C LYS A 89 17.73 3.45 5.81
N ARG A 90 16.54 3.47 5.19
CA ARG A 90 15.57 2.37 5.28
C ARG A 90 15.74 1.31 4.20
N GLY A 91 16.54 1.57 3.16
CA GLY A 91 16.74 0.62 2.06
C GLY A 91 15.46 0.31 1.27
N LEU A 92 14.48 1.23 1.25
CA LEU A 92 13.22 0.97 0.54
C LEU A 92 13.46 0.93 -0.96
N SER A 93 12.67 0.10 -1.65
CA SER A 93 12.68 0.12 -3.12
C SER A 93 12.07 1.42 -3.63
N GLU A 94 12.54 1.90 -4.79
CA GLU A 94 11.98 3.09 -5.42
C GLU A 94 10.46 2.98 -5.68
N ALA A 95 9.96 1.77 -5.97
CA ALA A 95 8.53 1.53 -6.13
C ALA A 95 7.76 1.78 -4.82
N THR A 96 8.33 1.36 -3.68
CA THR A 96 7.77 1.62 -2.36
C THR A 96 7.82 3.11 -2.02
N ALA A 97 8.93 3.79 -2.32
CA ALA A 97 9.04 5.24 -2.14
C ALA A 97 8.00 6.00 -2.99
N ARG A 98 7.83 5.66 -4.27
CA ARG A 98 6.78 6.25 -5.14
C ARG A 98 5.37 6.04 -4.57
N ARG A 99 5.10 4.87 -3.98
CA ARG A 99 3.83 4.56 -3.31
C ARG A 99 3.58 5.48 -2.10
N ILE A 100 4.58 5.65 -1.24
CA ILE A 100 4.53 6.56 -0.09
C ILE A 100 4.26 7.99 -0.55
N ILE A 101 5.03 8.48 -1.53
CA ILE A 101 4.84 9.81 -2.11
C ILE A 101 3.45 9.97 -2.74
N SER A 102 2.90 8.93 -3.33
CA SER A 102 1.53 8.96 -3.85
C SER A 102 0.49 9.15 -2.75
N ALA A 103 0.65 8.54 -1.58
CA ALA A 103 -0.23 8.76 -0.43
C ALA A 103 -0.13 10.20 0.08
N CYS A 104 1.09 10.72 0.22
CA CYS A 104 1.34 12.10 0.64
C CYS A 104 0.74 13.12 -0.35
N ARG A 105 0.89 12.86 -1.65
CA ARG A 105 0.30 13.70 -2.71
C ARG A 105 -1.23 13.67 -2.67
N ALA A 106 -1.85 12.53 -2.37
CA ALA A 106 -3.30 12.43 -2.24
C ALA A 106 -3.80 13.27 -1.07
N TYR A 107 -3.12 13.20 0.08
CA TYR A 107 -3.42 14.05 1.23
C TYR A 107 -3.27 15.54 0.91
N TRP A 108 -2.16 15.93 0.29
CA TRP A 108 -1.92 17.32 -0.11
C TRP A 108 -3.01 17.86 -1.05
N LYS A 109 -3.41 17.09 -2.06
CA LYS A 109 -4.52 17.48 -2.94
C LYS A 109 -5.83 17.64 -2.18
N TRP A 110 -6.07 16.82 -1.16
CA TRP A 110 -7.24 16.96 -0.31
C TRP A 110 -7.18 18.27 0.51
N LEU A 111 -6.02 18.61 1.07
CA LEU A 111 -5.80 19.88 1.76
C LEU A 111 -6.06 21.08 0.85
N MET A 112 -5.55 21.06 -0.39
CA MET A 112 -5.80 22.13 -1.37
C MET A 112 -7.29 22.30 -1.65
N ARG A 113 -8.04 21.20 -1.82
CA ARG A 113 -9.46 21.24 -2.19
C ARG A 113 -10.38 21.64 -1.05
N HIS A 114 -10.10 21.19 0.17
CA HIS A 114 -11.04 21.29 1.29
C HIS A 114 -10.62 22.30 2.35
N ARG A 115 -9.35 22.73 2.36
CA ARG A 115 -8.80 23.58 3.42
C ARG A 115 -8.06 24.82 2.89
N GLY A 116 -8.10 25.06 1.58
CA GLY A 116 -7.52 26.26 0.99
C GLY A 116 -5.99 26.30 1.06
N LEU A 117 -5.31 25.14 1.05
CA LEU A 117 -3.87 25.12 0.90
C LEU A 117 -3.50 25.62 -0.50
N GLU A 118 -2.86 26.79 -0.58
CA GLU A 118 -2.44 27.41 -1.85
C GLU A 118 -1.02 26.97 -2.29
N ASP A 119 -0.23 26.42 -1.37
CA ASP A 119 1.14 25.99 -1.65
C ASP A 119 1.19 24.94 -2.78
N SER A 120 2.12 25.17 -3.71
CA SER A 120 2.37 24.25 -4.82
C SER A 120 2.79 22.87 -4.29
N SER A 121 2.28 21.81 -4.91
CA SER A 121 2.56 20.44 -4.49
C SER A 121 4.05 20.09 -4.65
N PRO A 122 4.77 19.72 -3.57
CA PRO A 122 6.22 19.50 -3.61
C PRO A 122 6.62 18.10 -4.10
N PHE A 123 5.69 17.32 -4.63
CA PHE A 123 5.88 15.88 -4.92
C PHE A 123 6.23 15.59 -6.38
N THR A 124 6.53 16.58 -7.20
CA THR A 124 6.85 16.39 -8.62
C THR A 124 8.26 15.82 -8.79
N ASP A 125 8.38 14.66 -9.43
CA ASP A 125 9.65 13.99 -9.74
C ASP A 125 10.63 13.83 -8.55
N VAL A 126 10.09 13.62 -7.34
CA VAL A 126 10.90 13.54 -6.11
C VAL A 126 11.57 12.19 -5.89
N VAL A 127 11.16 11.15 -6.62
CA VAL A 127 11.79 9.83 -6.53
C VAL A 127 12.62 9.64 -7.79
N PRO A 128 13.95 9.42 -7.67
CA PRO A 128 14.83 9.27 -8.81
C PRO A 128 14.29 8.26 -9.81
N ASN A 129 14.21 8.64 -11.09
CA ASN A 129 13.76 7.76 -12.16
C ASN A 129 14.99 7.05 -12.75
N LYS A 130 15.26 5.81 -12.33
CA LYS A 130 16.50 5.14 -12.73
C LYS A 130 16.48 4.79 -14.22
N LYS A 131 17.24 5.53 -15.04
CA LYS A 131 17.62 5.15 -16.41
C LYS A 131 18.94 4.38 -16.43
N THR A 132 19.06 3.27 -15.70
CA THR A 132 20.27 2.43 -15.80
C THR A 132 19.97 0.98 -15.44
N GLY A 133 20.51 0.08 -16.29
CA GLY A 133 20.43 -1.38 -16.32
C GLY A 133 19.71 -2.07 -15.16
N ARG A 134 18.62 -2.77 -15.48
CA ARG A 134 17.90 -3.68 -14.59
C ARG A 134 18.89 -4.41 -13.68
N SER A 135 18.96 -4.01 -12.40
CA SER A 135 19.08 -5.02 -11.35
C SER A 135 17.81 -5.84 -11.51
N ALA A 136 17.93 -6.92 -12.29
CA ALA A 136 16.86 -7.86 -12.47
C ALA A 136 16.63 -8.46 -11.08
N LYS A 137 15.71 -7.88 -10.31
CA LYS A 137 15.08 -8.61 -9.20
C LYS A 137 14.83 -10.01 -9.74
N PRO A 138 15.20 -11.08 -9.00
CA PRO A 138 15.04 -12.43 -9.50
C PRO A 138 13.61 -12.55 -10.00
N LYS A 139 13.48 -12.74 -11.33
CA LYS A 139 12.18 -12.82 -11.98
C LYS A 139 11.50 -13.97 -11.28
N ARG A 140 10.32 -13.73 -10.69
CA ARG A 140 9.57 -14.78 -9.99
C ARG A 140 9.43 -15.95 -10.96
N LYS A 141 10.12 -17.05 -10.69
CA LYS A 141 10.06 -18.25 -11.53
C LYS A 141 8.82 -19.02 -11.15
N GLY A 142 8.14 -19.56 -12.16
CA GLY A 142 7.12 -20.58 -11.93
C GLY A 142 7.75 -21.81 -11.31
N PHE A 143 6.93 -22.62 -10.63
CA PHE A 143 7.35 -23.94 -10.20
C PHE A 143 7.36 -24.89 -11.38
N ASP A 144 8.31 -25.81 -11.40
CA ASP A 144 8.28 -26.94 -12.33
C ASP A 144 7.30 -28.00 -11.84
N VAL A 145 6.89 -28.91 -12.72
CA VAL A 145 5.98 -30.03 -12.41
C VAL A 145 6.53 -30.89 -11.26
N GLU A 146 7.83 -31.11 -11.26
CA GLU A 146 8.50 -31.88 -10.21
C GLU A 146 8.49 -31.15 -8.86
N ASP A 147 8.68 -29.82 -8.86
CA ASP A 147 8.58 -29.01 -7.64
C ASP A 147 7.15 -29.03 -7.08
N TYR A 148 6.14 -28.96 -7.95
CA TYR A 148 4.73 -29.07 -7.54
C TYR A 148 4.44 -30.41 -6.85
N ARG A 149 4.88 -31.54 -7.43
CA ARG A 149 4.71 -32.88 -6.84
C ARG A 149 5.37 -32.98 -5.47
N ARG A 150 6.59 -32.44 -5.32
CA ARG A 150 7.32 -32.41 -4.04
C ARG A 150 6.59 -31.58 -2.99
N LEU A 151 6.10 -30.40 -3.37
CA LEU A 151 5.32 -29.53 -2.48
C LEU A 151 4.04 -30.23 -2.02
N LEU A 152 3.32 -30.89 -2.93
CA LEU A 152 2.09 -31.61 -2.60
C LEU A 152 2.34 -32.80 -1.68
N ALA A 153 3.37 -33.61 -1.96
CA ALA A 153 3.74 -34.76 -1.14
C ALA A 153 4.25 -34.35 0.27
N ALA A 154 4.90 -33.19 0.39
CA ALA A 154 5.30 -32.65 1.68
C ALA A 154 4.11 -32.09 2.47
N ALA A 155 3.20 -31.38 1.79
CA ALA A 155 2.02 -30.80 2.41
C ALA A 155 1.04 -31.87 2.92
N SER A 156 0.78 -32.91 2.12
CA SER A 156 -0.18 -33.98 2.47
C SER A 156 0.23 -34.77 3.72
N LYS A 157 1.53 -34.90 3.98
CA LYS A 157 2.06 -35.55 5.20
C LYS A 157 1.79 -34.76 6.47
N ASN A 158 1.62 -33.45 6.37
CA ASN A 158 1.55 -32.56 7.53
C ASN A 158 0.16 -31.96 7.73
N ASN A 159 -0.49 -31.51 6.65
CA ASN A 159 -1.81 -30.90 6.69
C ASN A 159 -2.58 -31.12 5.38
N LYS A 160 -3.65 -31.90 5.46
CA LYS A 160 -4.54 -32.19 4.33
C LYS A 160 -5.15 -30.92 3.72
N HIS A 161 -5.63 -29.98 4.54
CA HIS A 161 -6.22 -28.73 4.06
C HIS A 161 -5.21 -27.85 3.30
N LEU A 162 -3.94 -27.86 3.70
CA LEU A 162 -2.89 -27.14 2.96
C LEU A 162 -2.61 -27.79 1.61
N SER A 163 -2.60 -29.12 1.55
CA SER A 163 -2.49 -29.88 0.30
C SER A 163 -3.64 -29.54 -0.65
N ASP A 164 -4.86 -29.48 -0.13
CA ASP A 164 -6.05 -29.13 -0.92
C ASP A 164 -5.99 -27.69 -1.43
N LEU A 165 -5.55 -26.72 -0.61
CA LEU A 165 -5.34 -25.33 -1.04
C LEU A 165 -4.26 -25.20 -2.13
N ILE A 166 -3.18 -25.97 -2.04
CA ILE A 166 -2.12 -26.00 -3.06
C ILE A 166 -2.68 -26.52 -4.39
N ARG A 167 -3.48 -27.60 -4.35
CA ARG A 167 -4.16 -28.13 -5.54
C ARG A 167 -5.11 -27.10 -6.15
N LEU A 168 -5.99 -26.53 -5.34
CA LEU A 168 -6.93 -25.51 -5.78
C LEU A 168 -6.19 -24.33 -6.44
N GLY A 169 -5.17 -23.78 -5.78
CA GLY A 169 -4.40 -22.66 -6.32
C GLY A 169 -3.63 -23.00 -7.60
N ALA A 170 -3.12 -24.22 -7.74
CA ALA A 170 -2.41 -24.66 -8.94
C ALA A 170 -3.34 -24.82 -10.16
N HIS A 171 -4.57 -25.30 -9.95
CA HIS A 171 -5.50 -25.59 -11.03
C HIS A 171 -6.43 -24.43 -11.39
N THR A 172 -6.74 -23.52 -10.46
CA THR A 172 -7.62 -22.37 -10.73
C THR A 172 -6.87 -21.05 -10.93
N GLY A 173 -5.63 -20.94 -10.44
CA GLY A 173 -4.88 -19.69 -10.44
C GLY A 173 -5.48 -18.60 -9.53
N CYS A 174 -6.44 -18.95 -8.66
CA CYS A 174 -7.06 -18.01 -7.73
C CYS A 174 -6.06 -17.40 -6.74
N ARG A 175 -6.32 -16.16 -6.32
CA ARG A 175 -5.52 -15.54 -5.24
C ARG A 175 -5.76 -16.28 -3.92
N ILE A 176 -4.77 -16.27 -3.04
CA ILE A 176 -4.89 -16.89 -1.71
C ILE A 176 -6.09 -16.34 -0.91
N GLU A 177 -6.35 -15.02 -0.99
CA GLU A 177 -7.48 -14.39 -0.29
C GLU A 177 -8.84 -14.87 -0.84
N GLU A 178 -8.91 -15.18 -2.14
CA GLU A 178 -10.09 -15.71 -2.81
C GLU A 178 -10.35 -17.17 -2.39
N LEU A 179 -9.31 -18.00 -2.37
CA LEU A 179 -9.39 -19.39 -1.92
C LEU A 179 -9.80 -19.50 -0.45
N CYS A 180 -9.22 -18.67 0.42
CA CYS A 180 -9.54 -18.70 1.85
C CYS A 180 -10.92 -18.12 2.18
N SER A 181 -11.53 -17.38 1.26
CA SER A 181 -12.88 -16.80 1.43
C SER A 181 -13.96 -17.59 0.68
N LEU A 182 -13.59 -18.73 0.06
CA LEU A 182 -14.50 -19.56 -0.71
C LEU A 182 -15.54 -20.21 0.21
N LYS A 183 -16.81 -20.14 -0.19
CA LYS A 183 -17.95 -20.74 0.51
C LYS A 183 -18.52 -21.90 -0.29
N LEU A 184 -19.11 -22.88 0.39
CA LEU A 184 -19.76 -24.03 -0.26
C LEU A 184 -20.89 -23.61 -1.20
N ASP A 185 -21.60 -22.51 -0.89
CA ASP A 185 -22.64 -21.94 -1.76
C ASP A 185 -22.11 -21.49 -3.14
N ASN A 186 -20.80 -21.26 -3.26
CA ASN A 186 -20.13 -20.85 -4.50
C ASN A 186 -19.54 -22.05 -5.27
N VAL A 187 -19.72 -23.28 -4.78
CA VAL A 187 -19.21 -24.51 -5.40
C VAL A 187 -20.36 -25.24 -6.07
N LYS A 188 -20.26 -25.43 -7.39
CA LYS A 188 -21.21 -26.24 -8.15
C LYS A 188 -20.61 -27.63 -8.39
N PRO A 189 -21.43 -28.69 -8.30
CA PRO A 189 -20.96 -30.07 -8.47
C PRO A 189 -20.61 -30.43 -9.92
N ASP A 190 -21.00 -29.61 -10.89
CA ASP A 190 -20.74 -29.85 -12.32
C ASP A 190 -19.60 -29.00 -12.86
N ARG A 191 -18.94 -29.52 -13.91
CA ARG A 191 -17.71 -29.07 -14.60
C ARG A 191 -17.55 -27.57 -14.92
N GLU A 192 -18.53 -26.73 -14.62
CA GLU A 192 -18.52 -25.31 -14.95
C GLU A 192 -18.59 -24.43 -13.71
N LEU A 193 -17.44 -23.82 -13.46
CA LEU A 193 -17.27 -22.46 -12.97
C LEU A 193 -17.74 -22.17 -11.53
N LEU A 194 -16.77 -21.78 -10.72
CA LEU A 194 -16.94 -20.93 -9.55
C LEU A 194 -17.63 -19.63 -10.00
N SER A 195 -18.97 -19.61 -9.96
CA SER A 195 -19.79 -18.60 -10.63
C SER A 195 -19.65 -17.18 -10.07
N ASN A 196 -18.94 -17.01 -8.95
CA ASN A 196 -18.83 -15.75 -8.23
C ASN A 196 -17.40 -15.20 -8.10
N LEU A 197 -16.42 -15.80 -8.78
CA LEU A 197 -15.09 -15.19 -8.90
C LEU A 197 -15.07 -14.29 -10.12
N VAL A 198 -15.09 -12.97 -9.90
CA VAL A 198 -14.87 -11.97 -10.93
C VAL A 198 -13.46 -12.16 -11.48
N PHE A 199 -13.32 -12.93 -12.54
CA PHE A 199 -12.08 -13.05 -13.32
C PHE A 199 -11.91 -11.78 -14.15
N GLU A 200 -11.46 -10.69 -13.52
CA GLU A 200 -11.23 -9.42 -14.25
C GLU A 200 -10.01 -9.46 -15.19
N TYR A 201 -9.35 -10.60 -15.37
CA TYR A 201 -8.22 -10.76 -16.30
C TYR A 201 -8.10 -12.12 -16.99
N CYS A 202 -9.13 -12.98 -16.96
CA CYS A 202 -9.08 -14.25 -17.69
C CYS A 202 -10.38 -14.45 -18.47
N TRP A 203 -10.31 -14.21 -19.78
CA TRP A 203 -11.34 -14.69 -20.69
C TRP A 203 -11.36 -16.21 -20.57
N SER A 204 -12.52 -16.76 -20.21
CA SER A 204 -12.99 -18.15 -20.37
C SER A 204 -11.91 -19.24 -20.53
N CYS A 205 -11.97 -20.25 -19.66
CA CYS A 205 -11.15 -21.47 -19.73
C CYS A 205 -11.27 -22.27 -21.07
N GLY A 206 -12.06 -21.84 -22.05
CA GLY A 206 -12.15 -22.46 -23.37
C GLY A 206 -11.04 -22.08 -24.37
N ASP A 207 -10.32 -20.96 -24.19
CA ASP A 207 -9.43 -20.43 -25.25
C ASP A 207 -7.93 -20.75 -25.07
N LEU A 208 -7.54 -21.52 -24.05
CA LEU A 208 -6.12 -21.83 -23.76
C LEU A 208 -5.54 -23.02 -24.53
N VAL A 209 -6.35 -23.75 -25.30
CA VAL A 209 -5.89 -24.93 -26.07
C VAL A 209 -5.04 -24.54 -27.29
N GLY A 210 -5.14 -23.31 -27.80
CA GLY A 210 -4.52 -22.93 -29.08
C GLY A 210 -3.15 -22.26 -29.01
N VAL A 211 -2.74 -21.66 -27.89
CA VAL A 211 -1.63 -20.67 -27.89
C VAL A 211 -0.41 -21.11 -27.07
N CYS A 212 -0.57 -22.00 -26.09
CA CYS A 212 0.46 -22.19 -25.06
C CYS A 212 0.98 -23.62 -24.86
N GLY A 213 0.67 -24.57 -25.77
CA GLY A 213 1.27 -25.91 -25.72
C GLY A 213 1.23 -26.57 -24.34
N PHE A 214 0.15 -26.36 -23.58
CA PHE A 214 -0.06 -27.02 -22.29
C PHE A 214 -0.50 -28.46 -22.59
N ASP A 215 0.36 -29.43 -22.27
CA ASP A 215 0.06 -30.85 -22.49
C ASP A 215 -1.26 -31.21 -21.82
N SER A 216 -2.21 -31.69 -22.64
CA SER A 216 -3.56 -32.15 -22.28
C SER A 216 -3.62 -33.31 -21.28
N VAL A 217 -2.46 -33.78 -20.79
CA VAL A 217 -2.32 -34.83 -19.77
C VAL A 217 -2.59 -34.25 -18.37
N PHE A 218 -2.21 -32.99 -18.12
CA PHE A 218 -2.41 -32.38 -16.79
C PHE A 218 -3.89 -32.07 -16.48
N GLU A 219 -4.72 -31.96 -17.52
CA GLU A 219 -6.12 -31.55 -17.41
C GLU A 219 -7.04 -32.67 -16.89
N ARG A 220 -6.76 -33.94 -17.19
CA ARG A 220 -7.60 -35.07 -16.75
C ARG A 220 -7.33 -35.44 -15.29
N ASP A 221 -6.07 -35.58 -14.91
CA ASP A 221 -5.68 -35.91 -13.53
C ASP A 221 -6.11 -34.80 -12.55
N ALA A 222 -6.07 -33.54 -13.00
CA ALA A 222 -6.53 -32.38 -12.23
C ALA A 222 -8.03 -32.39 -11.92
N CYS A 223 -8.85 -32.78 -12.89
CA CYS A 223 -10.31 -32.81 -12.73
C CYS A 223 -10.74 -33.89 -11.73
N ASP A 224 -10.13 -35.08 -11.79
CA ASP A 224 -10.46 -36.17 -10.88
C ASP A 224 -10.03 -35.83 -9.44
N ASP A 225 -8.84 -35.25 -9.27
CA ASP A 225 -8.37 -34.78 -7.95
C ASP A 225 -9.25 -33.67 -7.37
N PHE A 226 -9.79 -32.76 -8.20
CA PHE A 226 -10.68 -31.69 -7.74
C PHE A 226 -12.01 -32.24 -7.21
N CYS A 227 -12.61 -33.22 -7.92
CA CYS A 227 -13.83 -33.89 -7.46
C CYS A 227 -13.62 -34.60 -6.12
N GLU A 228 -12.47 -35.24 -5.91
CA GLU A 228 -12.17 -35.92 -4.65
C GLU A 228 -11.92 -34.95 -3.49
N VAL A 229 -11.33 -33.78 -3.74
CA VAL A 229 -11.18 -32.72 -2.72
C VAL A 229 -12.54 -32.16 -2.30
N VAL A 230 -13.44 -31.89 -3.24
CA VAL A 230 -14.79 -31.39 -2.94
C VAL A 230 -15.61 -32.42 -2.15
N LYS A 231 -15.49 -33.72 -2.46
CA LYS A 231 -16.17 -34.78 -1.70
C LYS A 231 -15.63 -34.95 -0.27
N ALA A 232 -14.41 -34.51 0.00
CA ALA A 232 -13.72 -34.70 1.28
C ALA A 232 -13.84 -33.52 2.25
N ALA A 233 -14.41 -32.40 1.81
CA ALA A 233 -14.68 -31.19 2.61
C ALA A 233 -16.13 -31.16 3.09
#